data_AF-A0A1G4JMF0-F1
#
_entry.id   AF-A0A1G4JMF0-F1
#
_cell.length_a   1.000
_cell.length_b   1.000
_cell.length_c   1.000
_cell.angle_alpha   90.00
_cell.angle_beta   90.00
_cell.angle_gamma   90.00
#
_symmetry.space_group_name_H-M   'P 1'
#
loop_
_entity.id
_entity.type
_entity.pdbx_description
1 polymer ?
#
loop_
_entity_poly.entity_id
_entity_poly.type
_entity_poly.pdbx_seq_one_letter_code
_entity_poly.pdbx_strand_id
1 'polypeptide(L)'
;MAKGQRSKRSAYSHNGCKQCKQRKVKCDERRPRCWQCERLNKECGYLADRNSRMEGNNGRRSADSGEPSTQGSRSFLSNNENTSDFATMDHTNVPLDSADTANDSGRLDSLSLFSVAEDLSEIVNLRLEEMVEVPNLTDDLDKYLEGDTIENISGIPSVPLIQDVPISHLNVQGHDTIYLHQFYHHFADILLPFQVTIDGKKGNPLRDLLMIYARETPYLLCAILACGARLSHRKTALLEDQQNYKFYLQSCLQFLTSAMANNLASQTEHILLTVLTMTCDGAMGPTQNWRFHLKGAKGLLVNISKFDFENDSPALIVCKLWFSSIEILAGLTSPLGGTLATDEEFNLLLSLTDKQKRILYQANFIHSNDFILFHGFTVDLMACLKDVIKVLQDKRDSKQNLELVIDLLAALKKEASSGPALVNWSESNIFPCHYVARHAQELPTRDMQGVIFFKAGEASFDWPEVCQQAYIFAAMILILTSVLETSKDSEVVQQLVSDLLVFADLISGSGDPPKYTCLFSLQWPMYIAGLNSTRAADRLKAEKFFRLLAEIYSGSACALLEKLKRSWYGKNEDKQNHPDYNLDVVAY
;
A
#
# COMPACT_ATOMS: atom_id res chain seq x y z
N MET A 1 -15.15 -43.04 -11.92
CA MET A 1 -14.96 -43.47 -10.51
C MET A 1 -13.89 -42.61 -9.86
N ALA A 2 -13.66 -42.74 -8.55
CA ALA A 2 -12.85 -41.88 -7.67
C ALA A 2 -13.47 -40.48 -7.38
N LYS A 3 -13.78 -40.22 -6.09
CA LYS A 3 -14.22 -38.92 -5.56
C LYS A 3 -13.06 -38.32 -4.73
N GLY A 4 -12.67 -37.07 -5.02
CA GLY A 4 -11.75 -36.31 -4.16
C GLY A 4 -12.47 -35.73 -2.94
N GLN A 5 -11.90 -35.88 -1.73
CA GLN A 5 -12.51 -35.42 -0.48
C GLN A 5 -12.13 -33.96 -0.15
N ARG A 6 -13.08 -33.20 0.38
CA ARG A 6 -12.83 -31.88 1.01
C ARG A 6 -11.88 -32.02 2.20
N SER A 7 -10.82 -31.22 2.22
CA SER A 7 -9.93 -31.07 3.39
C SER A 7 -10.71 -30.47 4.57
N LYS A 8 -10.87 -31.23 5.65
CA LYS A 8 -11.36 -30.71 6.94
C LYS A 8 -10.30 -29.79 7.55
N ARG A 9 -10.72 -28.72 8.24
CA ARG A 9 -9.82 -27.91 9.10
C ARG A 9 -9.04 -28.85 10.03
N SER A 10 -7.71 -28.92 9.88
CA SER A 10 -6.89 -29.81 10.71
C SER A 10 -6.89 -29.32 12.16
N ALA A 11 -7.29 -30.17 13.10
CA ALA A 11 -7.21 -29.87 14.53
C ALA A 11 -5.79 -29.44 14.93
N TYR A 12 -5.70 -28.57 15.93
CA TYR A 12 -4.43 -28.10 16.47
C TYR A 12 -3.61 -29.30 17.00
N SER A 13 -2.32 -29.37 16.67
CA SER A 13 -1.55 -30.59 16.93
C SER A 13 -1.28 -30.80 18.42
N HIS A 14 -1.71 -31.95 18.94
CA HIS A 14 -1.65 -32.22 20.38
C HIS A 14 -0.21 -32.34 20.90
N ASN A 15 0.75 -32.63 20.03
CA ASN A 15 2.16 -32.88 20.35
C ASN A 15 3.10 -31.70 20.02
N GLY A 16 2.57 -30.55 19.59
CA GLY A 16 3.35 -29.34 19.34
C GLY A 16 4.19 -28.90 20.56
N CYS A 17 5.35 -28.29 20.31
CA CYS A 17 6.26 -27.82 21.35
C CYS A 17 5.62 -26.69 22.20
N LYS A 18 6.13 -26.48 23.42
CA LYS A 18 5.61 -25.48 24.36
C LYS A 18 5.54 -24.08 23.75
N GLN A 19 6.56 -23.68 22.99
CA GLN A 19 6.65 -22.33 22.45
C GLN A 19 5.66 -22.08 21.29
N CYS A 20 5.43 -23.07 20.42
CA CYS A 20 4.36 -22.98 19.41
C CYS A 20 2.97 -22.95 20.06
N LYS A 21 2.76 -23.73 21.13
CA LYS A 21 1.52 -23.75 21.92
C LYS A 21 1.24 -22.42 22.59
N GLN A 22 2.22 -21.86 23.30
CA GLN A 22 2.10 -20.54 23.94
C GLN A 22 1.75 -19.44 22.93
N ARG A 23 2.37 -19.50 21.74
CA ARG A 23 2.14 -18.54 20.64
C ARG A 23 0.92 -18.85 19.77
N LYS A 24 0.16 -19.91 20.06
CA LYS A 24 -1.02 -20.38 19.30
C LYS A 24 -0.76 -20.63 17.79
N VAL A 25 0.50 -20.83 17.39
CA VAL A 25 0.90 -21.15 16.01
C VAL A 25 0.98 -22.65 15.78
N LYS A 26 0.80 -23.11 14.54
CA LYS A 26 0.96 -24.53 14.18
C LYS A 26 2.41 -24.97 14.35
N CYS A 27 2.64 -26.10 15.00
CA CYS A 27 3.96 -26.71 15.15
C CYS A 27 4.17 -27.76 14.06
N ASP A 28 5.38 -27.83 13.51
CA ASP A 28 5.83 -28.85 12.55
C ASP A 28 6.38 -30.13 13.23
N GLU A 29 6.40 -30.16 14.55
CA GLU A 29 6.76 -31.32 15.41
C GLU A 29 8.18 -31.93 15.21
N ARG A 30 9.04 -31.31 14.40
CA ARG A 30 10.46 -31.69 14.27
C ARG A 30 11.21 -31.60 15.61
N ARG A 31 12.12 -32.55 15.81
CA ARG A 31 13.04 -32.63 16.96
C ARG A 31 14.49 -32.64 16.45
N PRO A 32 15.46 -32.05 17.18
CA PRO A 32 15.35 -31.51 18.54
C PRO A 32 14.65 -30.15 18.65
N ARG A 33 14.64 -29.33 17.58
CA ARG A 33 13.87 -28.07 17.49
C ARG A 33 12.86 -28.17 16.34
N CYS A 34 11.71 -27.52 16.52
CA CYS A 34 10.76 -27.31 15.43
C CYS A 34 11.22 -26.13 14.54
N TRP A 35 10.90 -26.17 13.25
CA TRP A 35 11.31 -25.14 12.29
C TRP A 35 10.88 -23.74 12.73
N GLN A 36 9.68 -23.62 13.31
CA GLN A 36 9.13 -22.34 13.79
C GLN A 36 9.88 -21.75 15.00
N CYS A 37 10.56 -22.58 15.80
CA CYS A 37 11.40 -22.13 16.91
C CYS A 37 12.87 -21.97 16.50
N GLU A 38 13.32 -22.75 15.54
CA GLU A 38 14.66 -22.66 14.95
C GLU A 38 14.83 -21.32 14.19
N ARG A 39 13.93 -21.01 13.24
CA ARG A 39 13.94 -19.75 12.46
C ARG A 39 13.92 -18.49 13.35
N LEU A 40 13.17 -18.54 14.46
CA LEU A 40 12.98 -17.41 15.36
C LEU A 40 13.92 -17.44 16.58
N ASN A 41 14.92 -18.33 16.53
CA ASN A 41 15.88 -18.67 17.57
C ASN A 41 15.32 -18.70 19.00
N LYS A 42 14.12 -19.27 19.19
CA LYS A 42 13.49 -19.45 20.50
C LYS A 42 13.78 -20.82 21.08
N GLU A 43 13.75 -20.93 22.40
CA GLU A 43 13.92 -22.20 23.11
C GLU A 43 12.78 -23.17 22.73
N CYS A 44 13.13 -24.37 22.26
CA CYS A 44 12.17 -25.33 21.74
C CYS A 44 12.04 -26.53 22.69
N GLY A 45 11.15 -26.41 23.67
CA GLY A 45 10.86 -27.50 24.61
C GLY A 45 9.65 -28.34 24.18
N TYR A 46 9.85 -29.63 23.94
CA TYR A 46 8.77 -30.62 23.98
C TYR A 46 8.57 -31.10 25.42
N LEU A 47 7.34 -31.41 25.81
CA LEU A 47 7.12 -32.14 27.07
C LEU A 47 7.71 -33.54 26.89
N ALA A 48 8.70 -33.88 27.72
CA ALA A 48 9.29 -35.21 27.73
C ALA A 48 8.23 -36.20 28.20
N ASP A 49 7.88 -37.14 27.33
CA ASP A 49 7.01 -38.24 27.68
C ASP A 49 7.69 -39.10 28.74
N ARG A 50 6.97 -39.53 29.79
CA ARG A 50 7.58 -40.18 30.97
C ARG A 50 8.04 -41.63 30.72
N ASN A 51 8.13 -42.06 29.46
CA ASN A 51 8.57 -43.39 29.03
C ASN A 51 9.58 -43.32 27.88
N SER A 52 10.85 -43.11 28.20
CA SER A 52 12.02 -43.58 27.41
C SER A 52 13.33 -43.26 28.15
N ARG A 53 13.61 -44.01 29.23
CA ARG A 53 14.94 -44.16 29.81
C ARG A 53 15.32 -45.64 29.88
N MET A 54 15.77 -46.19 28.76
CA MET A 54 16.82 -47.22 28.69
C MET A 54 17.32 -47.35 27.24
N GLU A 55 18.50 -47.97 27.09
CA GLU A 55 19.34 -48.03 25.88
C GLU A 55 20.06 -46.72 25.52
N GLY A 56 21.36 -46.56 25.83
CA GLY A 56 22.21 -47.42 26.67
C GLY A 56 23.60 -46.82 26.85
N ASN A 57 24.23 -47.05 28.01
CA ASN A 57 25.68 -46.91 28.14
C ASN A 57 26.23 -47.93 29.14
N ASN A 58 27.39 -48.48 28.83
CA ASN A 58 27.97 -49.64 29.52
C ASN A 58 28.60 -49.29 30.87
N GLY A 59 28.14 -49.98 31.92
CA GLY A 59 28.95 -50.61 32.96
C GLY A 59 29.93 -49.76 33.79
N ARG A 60 29.65 -49.66 35.11
CA ARG A 60 30.52 -50.18 36.19
C ARG A 60 29.89 -49.98 37.58
N ARG A 61 29.62 -51.11 38.29
CA ARG A 61 29.66 -51.33 39.77
C ARG A 61 28.75 -50.44 40.67
N SER A 62 28.09 -50.92 41.74
CA SER A 62 27.85 -52.25 42.33
C SER A 62 26.75 -52.14 43.41
N ALA A 63 25.95 -53.20 43.64
CA ALA A 63 25.13 -53.49 44.85
C ALA A 63 24.00 -52.48 45.22
N ASP A 64 22.92 -52.80 45.95
CA ASP A 64 22.48 -54.05 46.60
C ASP A 64 20.92 -54.11 46.70
N SER A 65 20.37 -55.32 46.89
CA SER A 65 19.09 -55.71 47.56
C SER A 65 17.77 -54.90 47.42
N GLY A 66 16.63 -55.60 47.24
CA GLY A 66 15.34 -55.17 47.83
C GLY A 66 14.04 -55.34 47.02
N GLU A 67 13.54 -56.57 46.90
CA GLU A 67 12.17 -56.94 46.46
C GLU A 67 11.08 -56.68 47.57
N PRO A 68 9.76 -56.93 47.35
CA PRO A 68 8.87 -56.46 46.28
C PRO A 68 7.45 -56.08 46.80
N SER A 69 6.44 -56.10 45.90
CA SER A 69 4.97 -56.31 46.12
C SER A 69 4.06 -55.05 46.12
N THR A 70 2.75 -55.10 45.76
CA THR A 70 1.91 -56.04 44.96
C THR A 70 0.57 -55.37 44.61
N GLN A 71 0.05 -55.57 43.37
CA GLN A 71 -1.39 -55.60 42.97
C GLN A 71 -2.26 -54.31 43.21
N GLY A 72 -3.31 -54.00 42.42
CA GLY A 72 -3.77 -54.55 41.14
C GLY A 72 -5.22 -54.14 40.79
N SER A 73 -5.51 -53.98 39.47
CA SER A 73 -6.85 -54.04 38.82
C SER A 73 -7.90 -52.91 39.09
N ARG A 74 -8.37 -52.16 38.07
CA ARG A 74 -9.53 -52.40 37.13
C ARG A 74 -10.91 -52.23 37.82
N SER A 75 -11.98 -51.67 37.22
CA SER A 75 -12.34 -51.46 35.79
C SER A 75 -13.40 -50.35 35.53
N PHE A 76 -13.46 -49.93 34.27
CA PHE A 76 -14.50 -49.18 33.53
C PHE A 76 -15.99 -49.34 33.95
N LEU A 77 -16.81 -48.31 33.66
CA LEU A 77 -17.87 -48.38 32.64
C LEU A 77 -18.35 -46.98 32.19
N SER A 78 -19.06 -46.95 31.05
CA SER A 78 -19.55 -45.77 30.32
C SER A 78 -21.07 -45.61 30.51
N ASN A 79 -21.60 -44.38 30.40
CA ASN A 79 -22.69 -44.09 29.44
C ASN A 79 -22.99 -42.59 29.27
N ASN A 80 -23.74 -42.30 28.21
CA ASN A 80 -23.93 -41.01 27.55
C ASN A 80 -25.42 -40.85 27.24
N GLU A 81 -26.00 -39.66 27.42
CA GLU A 81 -27.24 -39.28 26.71
C GLU A 81 -27.52 -37.76 26.79
N ASN A 82 -28.10 -37.21 25.71
CA ASN A 82 -28.56 -35.82 25.58
C ASN A 82 -30.09 -35.77 25.69
N THR A 83 -30.65 -34.73 26.32
CA THR A 83 -31.99 -34.20 25.98
C THR A 83 -32.05 -32.68 26.18
N SER A 84 -32.99 -32.04 25.50
CA SER A 84 -33.13 -30.59 25.34
C SER A 84 -34.21 -29.95 26.23
N ASP A 85 -34.27 -28.61 26.13
CA ASP A 85 -35.45 -27.73 26.27
C ASP A 85 -35.78 -27.02 27.61
N PHE A 86 -35.82 -25.68 27.48
CA PHE A 86 -36.76 -24.69 28.04
C PHE A 86 -37.34 -24.85 29.47
N ALA A 87 -37.09 -23.85 30.35
CA ALA A 87 -38.12 -22.89 30.81
C ALA A 87 -37.65 -21.88 31.92
N THR A 88 -37.75 -20.58 31.61
CA THR A 88 -38.21 -19.41 32.43
C THR A 88 -37.93 -19.21 33.94
N MET A 89 -37.50 -17.97 34.26
CA MET A 89 -37.75 -17.16 35.48
C MET A 89 -37.02 -17.60 36.79
N ASP A 90 -36.72 -16.72 37.76
CA ASP A 90 -37.30 -15.40 38.09
C ASP A 90 -36.27 -14.39 38.70
N HIS A 91 -36.71 -13.14 38.93
CA HIS A 91 -35.97 -11.96 39.37
C HIS A 91 -35.61 -11.88 40.86
N THR A 92 -34.55 -11.11 41.17
CA THR A 92 -34.50 -10.26 42.38
C THR A 92 -33.93 -8.88 42.05
N ASN A 93 -34.74 -7.82 42.19
CA ASN A 93 -34.30 -6.41 42.15
C ASN A 93 -33.49 -6.08 43.43
N VAL A 94 -32.66 -5.03 43.53
CA VAL A 94 -32.93 -3.56 43.69
C VAL A 94 -31.53 -2.90 43.95
N PRO A 95 -31.24 -1.60 43.72
CA PRO A 95 -32.02 -0.49 43.12
C PRO A 95 -31.39 0.13 41.86
N LEU A 96 -32.16 0.97 41.15
CA LEU A 96 -31.59 2.05 40.33
C LEU A 96 -31.18 3.22 41.26
N ASP A 97 -30.05 3.85 40.96
CA ASP A 97 -29.83 5.26 41.28
C ASP A 97 -29.32 6.00 40.03
N SER A 98 -29.51 7.32 40.00
CA SER A 98 -29.69 8.06 38.75
C SER A 98 -28.42 8.44 37.98
N ALA A 99 -28.48 8.21 36.65
CA ALA A 99 -27.94 9.05 35.57
C ALA A 99 -26.60 9.79 35.78
N ASP A 100 -25.54 9.24 35.19
CA ASP A 100 -24.47 10.03 34.57
C ASP A 100 -24.28 9.55 33.12
N THR A 101 -24.62 10.41 32.16
CA THR A 101 -24.46 10.13 30.72
C THR A 101 -23.06 10.54 30.26
N ALA A 102 -22.13 9.59 30.24
CA ALA A 102 -20.80 9.77 29.64
C ALA A 102 -20.68 8.96 28.33
N ASN A 103 -20.22 9.60 27.27
CA ASN A 103 -20.01 9.02 25.94
C ASN A 103 -19.12 7.76 25.99
N ASP A 104 -19.63 6.62 25.50
CA ASP A 104 -18.81 5.45 25.12
C ASP A 104 -18.38 5.55 23.64
N SER A 105 -17.81 6.70 23.27
CA SER A 105 -17.32 6.98 21.91
C SER A 105 -15.81 6.83 21.85
N GLY A 106 -15.31 5.94 20.97
CA GLY A 106 -13.92 6.02 20.49
C GLY A 106 -12.91 5.02 21.05
N ARG A 107 -13.33 3.82 21.52
CA ARG A 107 -12.36 2.76 21.87
C ARG A 107 -11.88 2.00 20.63
N LEU A 108 -10.89 2.54 19.92
CA LEU A 108 -10.22 1.84 18.83
C LEU A 108 -9.64 0.51 19.32
N ASP A 109 -9.78 -0.57 18.55
CA ASP A 109 -9.34 -1.89 18.98
C ASP A 109 -7.81 -1.98 19.06
N SER A 110 -7.30 -2.01 20.30
CA SER A 110 -5.89 -2.20 20.63
C SER A 110 -5.21 -3.37 19.90
N LEU A 111 -5.95 -4.44 19.57
CA LEU A 111 -5.39 -5.59 18.86
C LEU A 111 -4.97 -5.24 17.42
N SER A 112 -5.72 -4.36 16.75
CA SER A 112 -5.33 -3.86 15.42
C SER A 112 -4.05 -3.03 15.49
N LEU A 113 -3.89 -2.23 16.55
CA LEU A 113 -2.76 -1.34 16.74
C LEU A 113 -1.46 -2.09 17.01
N PHE A 114 -1.52 -3.11 17.88
CA PHE A 114 -0.36 -3.98 18.11
C PHE A 114 0.09 -4.69 16.82
N SER A 115 -0.84 -5.05 15.92
CA SER A 115 -0.48 -5.56 14.59
C SER A 115 0.25 -4.50 13.76
N VAL A 116 -0.22 -3.24 13.74
CA VAL A 116 0.46 -2.14 13.01
C VAL A 116 1.87 -1.92 13.57
N ALA A 117 2.03 -1.92 14.90
CA ALA A 117 3.32 -1.76 15.56
C ALA A 117 4.30 -2.92 15.30
N GLU A 118 3.82 -4.16 15.31
CA GLU A 118 4.60 -5.37 15.02
C GLU A 118 5.01 -5.40 13.54
N ASP A 119 4.07 -5.14 12.62
CA ASP A 119 4.32 -5.01 11.18
C ASP A 119 5.37 -3.91 10.88
N LEU A 120 5.20 -2.70 11.42
CA LEU A 120 6.16 -1.59 11.29
C LEU A 120 7.56 -1.97 11.80
N SER A 121 7.62 -2.63 12.97
CA SER A 121 8.89 -3.05 13.57
C SER A 121 9.59 -4.11 12.72
N GLU A 122 8.87 -5.07 12.14
CA GLU A 122 9.46 -6.08 11.24
C GLU A 122 10.03 -5.43 9.97
N ILE A 123 9.31 -4.49 9.34
CA ILE A 123 9.76 -3.77 8.14
C ILE A 123 11.02 -2.96 8.41
N VAL A 124 11.04 -2.20 9.49
CA VAL A 124 12.18 -1.35 9.85
C VAL A 124 13.40 -2.22 10.10
N ASN A 125 13.28 -3.32 10.84
CA ASN A 125 14.39 -4.25 11.05
C ASN A 125 14.90 -4.85 9.72
N LEU A 126 14.00 -5.35 8.84
CA LEU A 126 14.38 -5.83 7.50
C LEU A 126 15.11 -4.77 6.68
N ARG A 127 14.69 -3.50 6.75
CA ARG A 127 15.37 -2.38 6.09
C ARG A 127 16.73 -2.07 6.70
N LEU A 128 16.88 -2.17 8.01
CA LEU A 128 18.14 -1.89 8.71
C LEU A 128 19.20 -2.97 8.44
N GLU A 129 18.77 -4.21 8.21
CA GLU A 129 19.60 -5.37 7.81
C GLU A 129 20.10 -5.28 6.35
N GLU A 130 19.33 -4.64 5.45
CA GLU A 130 19.75 -4.35 4.06
C GLU A 130 20.82 -3.25 3.94
N MET A 131 21.03 -2.47 5.00
CA MET A 131 21.97 -1.33 5.01
C MET A 131 23.31 -1.72 5.60
N VAL A 132 24.38 -1.06 5.13
CA VAL A 132 25.74 -1.22 5.68
C VAL A 132 25.71 -0.98 7.20
N GLU A 133 26.46 -1.77 7.96
CA GLU A 133 26.73 -1.46 9.38
C GLU A 133 27.59 -0.19 9.43
N VAL A 134 27.02 0.90 9.94
CA VAL A 134 27.68 2.18 10.16
C VAL A 134 27.46 2.57 11.62
N PRO A 135 28.41 3.23 12.30
CA PRO A 135 28.23 3.65 13.68
C PRO A 135 26.94 4.46 13.86
N ASN A 136 26.23 4.23 14.96
CA ASN A 136 25.06 5.03 15.30
C ASN A 136 25.49 6.50 15.40
N LEU A 137 24.87 7.37 14.62
CA LEU A 137 24.87 8.80 14.89
C LEU A 137 24.14 9.00 16.22
N THR A 138 24.89 9.31 17.28
CA THR A 138 24.34 9.76 18.56
C THR A 138 24.00 11.25 18.45
N ASP A 139 23.09 11.57 17.54
CA ASP A 139 22.49 12.89 17.41
C ASP A 139 21.27 12.95 18.34
N ASP A 140 21.15 14.04 19.11
CA ASP A 140 20.27 14.11 20.27
C ASP A 140 18.79 14.01 19.85
N LEU A 141 18.12 12.91 20.22
CA LEU A 141 16.72 12.67 19.89
C LEU A 141 15.80 13.73 20.52
N ASP A 142 16.25 14.31 21.63
CA ASP A 142 15.58 15.37 22.38
C ASP A 142 15.39 16.65 21.55
N LYS A 143 16.20 16.88 20.49
CA LYS A 143 16.04 18.03 19.57
C LYS A 143 14.72 18.05 18.80
N TYR A 144 14.00 16.92 18.75
CA TYR A 144 12.66 16.80 18.17
C TYR A 144 11.53 16.77 19.22
N LEU A 145 11.87 16.82 20.51
CA LEU A 145 10.93 16.86 21.63
C LEU A 145 10.74 18.28 22.20
N GLU A 146 11.75 19.16 22.02
CA GLU A 146 11.70 20.58 22.43
C GLU A 146 10.91 21.46 21.44
N GLY A 147 9.59 21.22 21.35
CA GLY A 147 8.64 22.19 20.82
C GLY A 147 7.86 22.85 21.96
N ASP A 148 7.81 24.17 22.02
CA ASP A 148 6.95 24.89 22.97
C ASP A 148 5.52 24.35 22.89
N THR A 149 4.93 24.01 24.04
CA THR A 149 3.51 23.63 24.13
C THR A 149 2.63 24.86 23.91
N ILE A 150 2.44 25.23 22.64
CA ILE A 150 1.54 26.29 22.22
C ILE A 150 0.10 25.84 22.51
N GLU A 151 -0.74 26.79 22.93
CA GLU A 151 -2.13 26.57 23.30
C GLU A 151 -2.89 25.81 22.19
N ASN A 152 -3.75 24.86 22.60
CA ASN A 152 -4.65 24.11 21.72
C ASN A 152 -5.20 25.00 20.60
N ILE A 153 -4.78 24.77 19.35
CA ILE A 153 -5.47 25.31 18.17
C ILE A 153 -6.76 24.50 18.01
N SER A 154 -7.75 24.83 18.85
CA SER A 154 -9.11 24.33 18.77
C SER A 154 -9.76 24.89 17.50
N GLY A 155 -9.52 24.19 16.38
CA GLY A 155 -9.96 24.61 15.06
C GLY A 155 -8.82 24.61 14.05
N ILE A 156 -8.48 23.43 13.54
CA ILE A 156 -7.92 23.32 12.18
C ILE A 156 -8.88 24.09 11.27
N PRO A 157 -8.42 25.06 10.44
CA PRO A 157 -9.30 25.84 9.59
C PRO A 157 -10.15 24.92 8.72
N SER A 158 -11.46 25.17 8.71
CA SER A 158 -12.43 24.49 7.85
C SER A 158 -12.20 24.87 6.38
N VAL A 159 -11.18 24.26 5.77
CA VAL A 159 -10.82 24.16 4.34
C VAL A 159 -10.87 25.50 3.56
N PRO A 160 -9.70 26.06 3.18
CA PRO A 160 -8.89 25.47 2.09
C PRO A 160 -7.53 24.93 2.53
N LEU A 161 -7.13 23.80 1.95
CA LEU A 161 -5.89 23.07 2.26
C LEU A 161 -4.67 23.46 1.40
N ILE A 162 -4.80 24.48 0.54
CA ILE A 162 -3.64 25.11 -0.10
C ILE A 162 -3.37 26.40 0.64
N GLN A 163 -2.36 26.36 1.50
CA GLN A 163 -1.95 27.47 2.36
C GLN A 163 -0.60 28.06 1.93
N ASP A 164 0.05 27.47 0.92
CA ASP A 164 1.40 27.86 0.46
C ASP A 164 2.41 27.76 1.62
N VAL A 165 2.31 26.64 2.36
CA VAL A 165 3.02 26.43 3.64
C VAL A 165 4.52 26.45 3.39
N PRO A 166 5.27 27.46 3.88
CA PRO A 166 6.68 27.61 3.53
C PRO A 166 7.52 26.50 4.15
N ILE A 167 8.63 26.14 3.49
CA ILE A 167 9.58 25.14 4.00
C ILE A 167 10.10 25.46 5.41
N SER A 168 10.18 26.75 5.78
CA SER A 168 10.55 27.21 7.12
C SER A 168 9.54 26.88 8.22
N HIS A 169 8.33 26.40 7.89
CA HIS A 169 7.29 26.06 8.86
C HIS A 169 7.72 25.02 9.91
N LEU A 170 8.63 24.11 9.54
CA LEU A 170 9.19 23.07 10.42
C LEU A 170 10.50 23.47 11.12
N ASN A 171 11.09 24.61 10.76
CA ASN A 171 12.27 25.22 11.43
C ASN A 171 13.46 24.27 11.72
N VAL A 172 13.71 23.28 10.86
CA VAL A 172 14.80 22.30 11.03
C VAL A 172 16.19 22.88 10.69
N GLN A 173 17.23 22.37 11.33
CA GLN A 173 18.61 22.88 11.22
C GLN A 173 19.60 21.79 10.76
N GLY A 174 20.79 22.20 10.27
CA GLY A 174 21.86 21.26 9.91
C GLY A 174 21.52 20.39 8.69
N HIS A 175 21.83 19.10 8.76
CA HIS A 175 21.57 18.15 7.66
C HIS A 175 20.07 17.96 7.41
N ASP A 176 19.24 18.07 8.45
CA ASP A 176 17.78 18.05 8.39
C ASP A 176 17.24 19.04 7.34
N THR A 177 17.85 20.23 7.21
CA THR A 177 17.47 21.25 6.23
C THR A 177 17.66 20.78 4.78
N ILE A 178 18.72 20.01 4.50
CA ILE A 178 18.99 19.43 3.18
C ILE A 178 17.91 18.40 2.84
N TYR A 179 17.58 17.52 3.78
CA TYR A 179 16.61 16.45 3.58
C TYR A 179 15.18 16.97 3.49
N LEU A 180 14.81 17.97 4.31
CA LEU A 180 13.54 18.66 4.17
C LEU A 180 13.41 19.35 2.80
N HIS A 181 14.49 19.95 2.27
CA HIS A 181 14.48 20.52 0.93
C HIS A 181 14.31 19.44 -0.17
N GLN A 182 14.95 18.28 -0.04
CA GLN A 182 14.73 17.16 -0.95
C GLN A 182 13.28 16.64 -0.90
N PHE A 183 12.70 16.58 0.29
CA PHE A 183 11.29 16.18 0.44
C PHE A 183 10.35 17.21 -0.19
N TYR A 184 10.45 18.47 0.24
CA TYR A 184 9.51 19.55 -0.07
C TYR A 184 9.46 19.90 -1.56
N HIS A 185 10.60 19.87 -2.26
CA HIS A 185 10.71 20.26 -3.67
C HIS A 185 10.70 19.10 -4.68
N HIS A 186 10.74 17.85 -4.22
CA HIS A 186 10.79 16.69 -5.12
C HIS A 186 9.94 15.52 -4.64
N PHE A 187 10.14 15.04 -3.41
CA PHE A 187 9.43 13.85 -2.95
C PHE A 187 7.92 14.07 -2.85
N ALA A 188 7.50 15.20 -2.28
CA ALA A 188 6.09 15.54 -2.15
C ALA A 188 5.36 15.67 -3.50
N ASP A 189 6.09 16.04 -4.56
CA ASP A 189 5.56 16.10 -5.93
C ASP A 189 5.45 14.70 -6.58
N ILE A 190 6.20 13.71 -6.10
CA ILE A 190 6.00 12.30 -6.48
C ILE A 190 4.80 11.70 -5.73
N LEU A 191 4.60 12.09 -4.46
CA LEU A 191 3.42 11.67 -3.68
C LEU A 191 2.10 12.20 -4.25
N LEU A 192 2.12 13.39 -4.85
CA LEU A 192 0.98 13.99 -5.54
C LEU A 192 1.40 14.47 -6.95
N PRO A 193 1.41 13.56 -7.95
CA PRO A 193 1.94 13.84 -9.29
C PRO A 193 1.33 15.05 -9.99
N PHE A 194 0.02 15.27 -9.80
CA PHE A 194 -0.73 16.35 -10.41
C PHE A 194 -0.85 17.52 -9.44
N GLN A 195 -0.33 18.68 -9.84
CA GLN A 195 -0.41 19.92 -9.07
C GLN A 195 -1.47 20.86 -9.64
N VAL A 196 -2.05 21.66 -8.75
CA VAL A 196 -3.04 22.69 -9.10
C VAL A 196 -2.42 24.08 -9.06
N THR A 197 -3.02 24.98 -9.84
CA THR A 197 -2.72 26.41 -9.82
C THR A 197 -3.90 27.16 -9.20
N ILE A 198 -3.64 27.99 -8.20
CA ILE A 198 -4.63 28.93 -7.64
C ILE A 198 -4.01 30.33 -7.70
N ASP A 199 -4.72 31.28 -8.30
CA ASP A 199 -4.27 32.67 -8.46
C ASP A 199 -2.84 32.81 -9.02
N GLY A 200 -2.49 31.94 -9.98
CA GLY A 200 -1.17 31.86 -10.60
C GLY A 200 -0.07 31.18 -9.76
N LYS A 201 -0.32 30.84 -8.50
CA LYS A 201 0.60 30.08 -7.63
C LYS A 201 0.43 28.57 -7.80
N LYS A 202 1.54 27.84 -7.84
CA LYS A 202 1.57 26.37 -7.84
C LYS A 202 1.41 25.84 -6.42
N GLY A 203 0.39 25.02 -6.18
CA GLY A 203 0.13 24.38 -4.90
C GLY A 203 0.31 22.87 -4.95
N ASN A 204 0.78 22.30 -3.84
CA ASN A 204 0.75 20.87 -3.56
C ASN A 204 0.00 20.67 -2.22
N PRO A 205 -1.33 20.41 -2.24
CA PRO A 205 -2.13 20.33 -1.01
C PRO A 205 -1.72 19.18 -0.09
N LEU A 206 -1.11 18.11 -0.61
CA LEU A 206 -0.56 17.04 0.21
C LEU A 206 0.70 17.48 0.95
N ARG A 207 1.62 18.15 0.26
CA ARG A 207 2.80 18.75 0.87
C ARG A 207 2.40 19.70 2.01
N ASP A 208 1.48 20.62 1.73
CA ASP A 208 1.00 21.60 2.70
C ASP A 208 0.38 20.91 3.93
N LEU A 209 -0.48 19.89 3.72
CA LEU A 209 -1.04 19.06 4.80
C LEU A 209 0.04 18.36 5.64
N LEU A 210 1.01 17.71 4.99
CA LEU A 210 2.09 17.00 5.67
C LEU A 210 2.99 17.95 6.47
N MET A 211 3.28 19.14 5.94
CA MET A 211 4.06 20.17 6.63
C MET A 211 3.35 20.71 7.88
N ILE A 212 2.03 20.89 7.83
CA ILE A 212 1.22 21.31 8.99
C ILE A 212 1.27 20.24 10.09
N TYR A 213 0.98 18.98 9.74
CA TYR A 213 0.88 17.89 10.72
C TYR A 213 2.25 17.52 11.31
N ALA A 214 3.32 17.61 10.51
CA ALA A 214 4.67 17.27 10.97
C ALA A 214 5.23 18.22 12.02
N ARG A 215 4.71 19.44 12.15
CA ARG A 215 5.17 20.44 13.13
C ARG A 215 4.99 20.00 14.57
N GLU A 216 3.90 19.29 14.85
CA GLU A 216 3.53 18.80 16.19
C GLU A 216 3.77 17.28 16.33
N THR A 217 4.34 16.64 15.29
CA THR A 217 4.39 15.17 15.17
C THR A 217 5.81 14.68 14.86
N PRO A 218 6.64 14.37 15.87
CA PRO A 218 8.03 13.93 15.69
C PRO A 218 8.19 12.71 14.79
N TYR A 219 7.27 11.74 14.84
CA TYR A 219 7.32 10.55 13.97
C TYR A 219 7.03 10.88 12.49
N LEU A 220 6.11 11.80 12.20
CA LEU A 220 5.83 12.26 10.84
C LEU A 220 6.99 13.11 10.30
N LEU A 221 7.57 13.98 11.12
CA LEU A 221 8.78 14.73 10.77
C LEU A 221 9.94 13.79 10.43
N CYS A 222 10.16 12.74 11.24
CA CYS A 222 11.16 11.71 10.95
C CYS A 222 10.87 10.99 9.63
N ALA A 223 9.60 10.62 9.33
CA ALA A 223 9.25 10.02 8.03
C ALA A 223 9.53 10.97 6.84
N ILE A 224 9.24 12.25 6.98
CA ILE A 224 9.56 13.30 5.98
C ILE A 224 11.07 13.40 5.73
N LEU A 225 11.86 13.48 6.80
CA LEU A 225 13.32 13.58 6.72
C LEU A 225 13.95 12.27 6.20
N ALA A 226 13.40 11.11 6.54
CA ALA A 226 13.80 9.81 5.99
C ALA A 226 13.63 9.77 4.47
N CYS A 227 12.45 10.11 3.96
CA CYS A 227 12.17 10.20 2.53
C CYS A 227 13.14 11.16 1.81
N GLY A 228 13.42 12.32 2.41
CA GLY A 228 14.38 13.30 1.93
C GLY A 228 15.82 12.79 1.88
N ALA A 229 16.28 12.13 2.94
CA ALA A 229 17.61 11.53 3.05
C ALA A 229 17.81 10.39 2.04
N ARG A 230 16.82 9.51 1.88
CA ARG A 230 16.85 8.46 0.85
C ARG A 230 16.91 9.05 -0.57
N LEU A 231 16.18 10.12 -0.84
CA LEU A 231 16.23 10.79 -2.14
C LEU A 231 17.58 11.49 -2.37
N SER A 232 18.18 12.09 -1.33
CA SER A 232 19.54 12.63 -1.38
C SER A 232 20.55 11.54 -1.69
N HIS A 233 20.54 10.42 -0.95
CA HIS A 233 21.43 9.28 -1.17
C HIS A 233 21.35 8.74 -2.61
N ARG A 234 20.15 8.69 -3.21
CA ARG A 234 19.97 8.27 -4.61
C ARG A 234 20.58 9.24 -5.62
N LYS A 235 20.66 10.54 -5.30
CA LYS A 235 21.29 11.57 -6.14
C LYS A 235 22.81 11.63 -5.98
N THR A 236 23.31 11.41 -4.76
CA THR A 236 24.71 11.70 -4.37
C THR A 236 25.57 10.47 -4.16
N ALA A 237 24.96 9.31 -3.90
CA ALA A 237 25.59 8.09 -3.38
C ALA A 237 26.39 8.28 -2.07
N LEU A 238 26.18 9.36 -1.32
CA LEU A 238 26.89 9.63 -0.08
C LEU A 238 26.43 8.69 1.04
N LEU A 239 27.38 8.04 1.72
CA LEU A 239 27.09 7.12 2.83
C LEU A 239 26.41 7.84 4.01
N GLU A 240 26.71 9.13 4.21
CA GLU A 240 26.09 9.98 5.24
C GLU A 240 24.57 10.13 5.03
N ASP A 241 24.10 10.28 3.79
CA ASP A 241 22.67 10.32 3.49
C ASP A 241 21.97 8.98 3.83
N GLN A 242 22.68 7.85 3.67
CA GLN A 242 22.18 6.52 4.07
C GLN A 242 22.15 6.36 5.59
N GLN A 243 23.15 6.89 6.31
CA GLN A 243 23.18 6.90 7.78
C GLN A 243 22.04 7.73 8.37
N ASN A 244 21.82 8.93 7.83
CA ASN A 244 20.72 9.80 8.25
C ASN A 244 19.35 9.17 7.94
N TYR A 245 19.18 8.57 6.76
CA TYR A 245 17.96 7.80 6.44
C TYR A 245 17.68 6.68 7.46
N LYS A 246 18.72 5.92 7.85
CA LYS A 246 18.67 4.87 8.88
C LYS A 246 18.27 5.43 10.26
N PHE A 247 18.88 6.54 10.67
CA PHE A 247 18.56 7.24 11.92
C PHE A 247 17.09 7.68 11.95
N TYR A 248 16.62 8.41 10.92
CA TYR A 248 15.24 8.88 10.85
C TYR A 248 14.21 7.74 10.84
N LEU A 249 14.51 6.63 10.18
CA LEU A 249 13.63 5.46 10.18
C LEU A 249 13.49 4.83 11.57
N GLN A 250 14.59 4.74 12.32
CA GLN A 250 14.59 4.25 13.71
C GLN A 250 13.84 5.21 14.65
N SER A 251 14.12 6.51 14.57
CA SER A 251 13.46 7.55 15.37
C SER A 251 11.95 7.61 15.08
N CYS A 252 11.55 7.51 13.81
CA CYS A 252 10.15 7.40 13.40
C CYS A 252 9.45 6.24 14.10
N LEU A 253 10.03 5.03 14.07
CA LEU A 253 9.46 3.86 14.72
C LEU A 253 9.35 4.05 16.23
N GLN A 254 10.41 4.52 16.89
CA GLN A 254 10.44 4.72 18.34
C GLN A 254 9.35 5.69 18.81
N PHE A 255 9.26 6.86 18.16
CA PHE A 255 8.21 7.85 18.46
C PHE A 255 6.81 7.31 18.16
N LEU A 256 6.63 6.60 17.04
CA LEU A 256 5.34 6.03 16.65
C LEU A 256 4.88 4.92 17.62
N THR A 257 5.78 4.04 18.08
CA THR A 257 5.48 3.04 19.12
C THR A 257 5.08 3.70 20.44
N SER A 258 5.73 4.79 20.84
CA SER A 258 5.37 5.56 22.03
C SER A 258 4.00 6.24 21.89
N ALA A 259 3.71 6.83 20.74
CA ALA A 259 2.42 7.44 20.42
C ALA A 259 1.27 6.43 20.46
N MET A 260 1.46 5.26 19.84
CA MET A 260 0.48 4.17 19.85
C MET A 260 0.18 3.62 21.26
N ALA A 261 1.14 3.70 22.18
CA ALA A 261 0.89 3.32 23.58
C ALA A 261 0.05 4.35 24.37
N ASN A 262 0.02 5.62 23.93
CA ASN A 262 -0.50 6.75 24.71
C ASN A 262 -1.70 7.43 24.05
N ASN A 263 -2.88 6.83 24.22
CA ASN A 263 -4.21 7.34 23.84
C ASN A 263 -4.39 7.75 22.36
N LEU A 264 -4.63 6.73 21.54
CA LEU A 264 -4.57 6.79 20.08
C LEU A 264 -5.61 7.67 19.36
N ALA A 265 -6.83 7.81 19.91
CA ALA A 265 -7.97 8.34 19.14
C ALA A 265 -7.72 9.75 18.57
N SER A 266 -7.05 10.62 19.33
CA SER A 266 -6.69 11.98 18.93
C SER A 266 -5.51 12.08 17.95
N GLN A 267 -4.75 11.00 17.72
CA GLN A 267 -3.55 11.00 16.87
C GLN A 267 -3.72 10.21 15.57
N THR A 268 -4.91 9.69 15.30
CA THR A 268 -5.15 8.75 14.20
C THR A 268 -4.74 9.27 12.82
N GLU A 269 -4.98 10.56 12.54
CA GLU A 269 -4.62 11.20 11.27
C GLU A 269 -3.10 11.37 11.10
N HIS A 270 -2.42 11.83 12.15
CA HIS A 270 -0.97 11.94 12.22
C HIS A 270 -0.29 10.59 11.92
N ILE A 271 -0.82 9.52 12.49
CA ILE A 271 -0.35 8.14 12.27
C ILE A 271 -0.64 7.68 10.83
N LEU A 272 -1.84 7.93 10.30
CA LEU A 272 -2.18 7.58 8.93
C LEU A 272 -1.29 8.30 7.91
N LEU A 273 -1.08 9.61 8.06
CA LEU A 273 -0.16 10.38 7.21
C LEU A 273 1.27 9.84 7.26
N THR A 274 1.73 9.41 8.43
CA THR A 274 3.05 8.80 8.61
C THR A 274 3.13 7.45 7.92
N VAL A 275 2.19 6.54 8.19
CA VAL A 275 2.18 5.19 7.61
C VAL A 275 2.01 5.23 6.09
N LEU A 276 1.20 6.14 5.55
CA LEU A 276 1.05 6.33 4.11
C LEU A 276 2.32 6.91 3.47
N THR A 277 2.97 7.90 4.10
CA THR A 277 4.29 8.40 3.67
C THR A 277 5.31 7.26 3.58
N MET A 278 5.37 6.43 4.63
CA MET A 278 6.26 5.26 4.68
C MET A 278 5.85 4.13 3.71
N THR A 279 4.57 4.03 3.36
CA THR A 279 4.08 3.10 2.33
C THR A 279 4.65 3.47 0.97
N CYS A 280 4.56 4.75 0.59
CA CYS A 280 5.12 5.28 -0.65
C CYS A 280 6.65 5.16 -0.68
N ASP A 281 7.33 5.45 0.44
CA ASP A 281 8.77 5.25 0.57
C ASP A 281 9.18 3.80 0.28
N GLY A 282 8.46 2.85 0.89
CA GLY A 282 8.61 1.41 0.67
C GLY A 282 8.35 0.99 -0.79
N ALA A 283 7.30 1.52 -1.42
CA ALA A 283 6.89 1.22 -2.79
C ALA A 283 7.85 1.81 -3.85
N MET A 284 8.46 2.97 -3.57
CA MET A 284 9.52 3.55 -4.39
C MET A 284 10.90 2.91 -4.12
N GLY A 285 11.01 2.05 -3.10
CA GLY A 285 12.22 1.32 -2.71
C GLY A 285 12.51 0.12 -3.64
N PRO A 286 13.78 -0.28 -3.82
CA PRO A 286 14.11 -1.45 -4.65
C PRO A 286 13.53 -2.76 -4.11
N THR A 287 13.40 -2.89 -2.78
CA THR A 287 12.92 -4.13 -2.14
C THR A 287 11.41 -4.16 -1.86
N GLN A 288 10.66 -3.12 -2.25
CA GLN A 288 9.20 -3.13 -2.28
C GLN A 288 8.50 -3.43 -0.93
N ASN A 289 9.07 -2.90 0.17
CA ASN A 289 8.51 -3.08 1.52
C ASN A 289 7.31 -2.14 1.80
N TRP A 290 6.25 -2.23 0.99
CA TRP A 290 5.04 -1.39 1.07
C TRP A 290 3.85 -2.10 1.73
N ARG A 291 3.67 -3.42 1.50
CA ARG A 291 2.42 -4.13 1.84
C ARG A 291 2.06 -4.07 3.31
N PHE A 292 3.04 -4.23 4.19
CA PHE A 292 2.82 -4.23 5.62
C PHE A 292 2.36 -2.84 6.12
N HIS A 293 2.96 -1.75 5.64
CA HIS A 293 2.46 -0.39 5.89
C HIS A 293 1.02 -0.22 5.40
N LEU A 294 0.70 -0.66 4.17
CA LEU A 294 -0.64 -0.54 3.62
C LEU A 294 -1.68 -1.36 4.40
N LYS A 295 -1.32 -2.57 4.89
CA LYS A 295 -2.17 -3.35 5.80
C LYS A 295 -2.43 -2.62 7.12
N GLY A 296 -1.42 -1.96 7.68
CA GLY A 296 -1.56 -1.14 8.88
C GLY A 296 -2.53 0.03 8.66
N ALA A 297 -2.36 0.76 7.56
CA ALA A 297 -3.27 1.84 7.16
C ALA A 297 -4.71 1.33 6.95
N LYS A 298 -4.90 0.19 6.26
CA LYS A 298 -6.20 -0.47 6.13
C LYS A 298 -6.82 -0.74 7.50
N GLY A 299 -6.08 -1.35 8.42
CA GLY A 299 -6.58 -1.71 9.76
C GLY A 299 -7.11 -0.51 10.53
N LEU A 300 -6.37 0.60 10.50
CA LEU A 300 -6.79 1.88 11.07
C LEU A 300 -8.05 2.42 10.37
N LEU A 301 -8.03 2.56 9.03
CA LEU A 301 -9.14 3.14 8.25
C LEU A 301 -10.45 2.35 8.38
N VAL A 302 -10.40 1.02 8.34
CA VAL A 302 -11.57 0.15 8.55
C VAL A 302 -12.13 0.32 9.96
N ASN A 303 -11.28 0.42 10.98
CA ASN A 303 -11.74 0.56 12.35
C ASN A 303 -12.37 1.93 12.63
N ILE A 304 -11.78 3.03 12.17
CA ILE A 304 -12.36 4.38 12.34
C ILE A 304 -13.74 4.45 11.67
N SER A 305 -13.81 4.02 10.41
CA SER A 305 -15.01 4.17 9.58
C SER A 305 -16.19 3.29 10.03
N LYS A 306 -15.96 2.31 10.91
CA LYS A 306 -17.01 1.50 11.56
C LYS A 306 -17.72 2.23 12.71
N PHE A 307 -17.08 3.22 13.32
CA PHE A 307 -17.62 3.93 14.48
C PHE A 307 -18.12 5.34 14.14
N ASP A 308 -17.60 5.98 13.09
CA ASP A 308 -18.05 7.31 12.66
C ASP A 308 -18.00 7.45 11.12
N PHE A 309 -19.06 7.02 10.44
CA PHE A 309 -19.13 7.06 8.97
C PHE A 309 -19.47 8.47 8.45
N GLU A 310 -20.06 9.35 9.27
CA GLU A 310 -20.54 10.65 8.82
C GLU A 310 -19.61 11.82 9.19
N ASN A 311 -18.79 11.74 10.23
CA ASN A 311 -17.97 12.88 10.69
C ASN A 311 -16.46 12.74 10.43
N ASP A 312 -16.07 11.99 9.39
CA ASP A 312 -14.69 12.00 8.89
C ASP A 312 -14.15 13.44 8.76
N SER A 313 -12.98 13.72 9.33
CA SER A 313 -12.30 15.00 9.14
C SER A 313 -11.78 15.15 7.69
N PRO A 314 -11.51 16.37 7.20
CA PRO A 314 -10.88 16.56 5.90
C PRO A 314 -9.56 15.79 5.72
N ALA A 315 -8.72 15.73 6.76
CA ALA A 315 -7.45 15.01 6.71
C ALA A 315 -7.65 13.49 6.63
N LEU A 316 -8.62 12.94 7.36
CA LEU A 316 -8.98 11.53 7.29
C LEU A 316 -9.54 11.15 5.91
N ILE A 317 -10.36 12.01 5.29
CA ILE A 317 -10.88 11.80 3.93
C ILE A 317 -9.74 11.81 2.90
N VAL A 318 -8.77 12.73 3.05
CA VAL A 318 -7.55 12.74 2.23
C VAL A 318 -6.73 11.46 2.44
N CYS A 319 -6.60 10.96 3.67
CA CYS A 319 -5.93 9.67 3.94
C CYS A 319 -6.65 8.49 3.30
N LYS A 320 -7.99 8.47 3.26
CA LYS A 320 -8.76 7.44 2.53
C LYS A 320 -8.49 7.48 1.02
N LEU A 321 -8.47 8.66 0.41
CA LEU A 321 -8.16 8.85 -1.01
C LEU A 321 -6.70 8.55 -1.36
N TRP A 322 -5.77 8.79 -0.44
CA TRP A 322 -4.38 8.41 -0.63
C TRP A 322 -4.19 6.90 -0.51
N PHE A 323 -4.80 6.27 0.51
CA PHE A 323 -4.85 4.82 0.65
C PHE A 323 -5.41 4.15 -0.62
N SER A 324 -6.50 4.68 -1.18
CA SER A 324 -7.12 4.10 -2.39
C SER A 324 -6.19 4.11 -3.60
N SER A 325 -5.24 5.05 -3.73
CA SER A 325 -4.31 5.08 -4.87
C SER A 325 -3.34 3.89 -4.82
N ILE A 326 -2.73 3.66 -3.67
CA ILE A 326 -1.78 2.57 -3.46
C ILE A 326 -2.50 1.22 -3.49
N GLU A 327 -3.69 1.14 -2.91
CA GLU A 327 -4.51 -0.08 -2.89
C GLU A 327 -5.02 -0.47 -4.29
N ILE A 328 -5.39 0.48 -5.14
CA ILE A 328 -5.76 0.20 -6.54
C ILE A 328 -4.55 -0.32 -7.31
N LEU A 329 -3.40 0.35 -7.21
CA LEU A 329 -2.17 -0.09 -7.86
C LEU A 329 -1.72 -1.48 -7.36
N ALA A 330 -1.89 -1.77 -6.07
CA ALA A 330 -1.65 -3.09 -5.49
C ALA A 330 -2.62 -4.15 -6.03
N GLY A 331 -3.92 -3.85 -6.08
CA GLY A 331 -4.94 -4.74 -6.62
C GLY A 331 -4.72 -5.12 -8.09
N LEU A 332 -4.21 -4.18 -8.89
CA LEU A 332 -3.98 -4.30 -10.33
C LEU A 332 -2.58 -4.83 -10.71
N THR A 333 -1.56 -4.63 -9.88
CA THR A 333 -0.16 -5.01 -10.18
C THR A 333 0.29 -6.29 -9.48
N SER A 334 -0.09 -6.46 -8.21
CA SER A 334 0.49 -7.51 -7.37
C SER A 334 -0.07 -8.90 -7.70
N PRO A 335 0.78 -9.95 -7.72
CA PRO A 335 0.30 -11.33 -7.81
C PRO A 335 -0.57 -11.73 -6.61
N LEU A 336 -0.38 -11.10 -5.45
CA LEU A 336 -1.18 -11.31 -4.24
C LEU A 336 -2.42 -10.40 -4.19
N GLY A 337 -2.56 -9.47 -5.13
CA GLY A 337 -3.57 -8.40 -5.10
C GLY A 337 -3.31 -7.35 -4.02
N GLY A 338 -4.33 -6.57 -3.71
CA GLY A 338 -4.31 -5.53 -2.69
C GLY A 338 -4.36 -6.06 -1.25
N THR A 339 -4.77 -5.20 -0.32
CA THR A 339 -5.01 -5.53 1.09
C THR A 339 -6.50 -5.71 1.41
N LEU A 340 -7.41 -5.17 0.59
CA LEU A 340 -8.86 -5.36 0.74
C LEU A 340 -9.28 -6.78 0.29
N ALA A 341 -10.30 -7.33 0.95
CA ALA A 341 -10.71 -8.73 0.78
C ALA A 341 -12.22 -8.92 0.66
N THR A 342 -13.05 -7.99 1.14
CA THR A 342 -14.53 -8.09 1.12
C THR A 342 -15.18 -6.91 0.38
N ASP A 343 -16.39 -7.11 -0.15
CA ASP A 343 -17.16 -6.03 -0.79
C ASP A 343 -17.43 -4.85 0.16
N GLU A 344 -17.61 -5.12 1.45
CA GLU A 344 -17.76 -4.10 2.49
C GLU A 344 -16.50 -3.24 2.60
N GLU A 345 -15.32 -3.86 2.66
CA GLU A 345 -14.04 -3.15 2.66
C GLU A 345 -13.80 -2.35 1.36
N PHE A 346 -14.16 -2.92 0.20
CA PHE A 346 -14.07 -2.24 -1.10
C PHE A 346 -14.99 -1.02 -1.19
N ASN A 347 -16.22 -1.11 -0.71
CA ASN A 347 -17.17 0.00 -0.73
C ASN A 347 -16.86 1.05 0.36
N LEU A 348 -16.20 0.64 1.44
CA LEU A 348 -15.77 1.53 2.53
C LEU A 348 -14.56 2.40 2.14
N LEU A 349 -13.60 1.84 1.38
CA LEU A 349 -12.30 2.47 1.14
C LEU A 349 -11.98 2.79 -0.33
N LEU A 350 -12.65 2.17 -1.32
CA LEU A 350 -12.51 2.51 -2.75
C LEU A 350 -13.80 3.13 -3.33
N SER A 351 -14.54 3.90 -2.55
CA SER A 351 -15.73 4.64 -3.01
C SER A 351 -15.90 5.92 -2.19
N LEU A 352 -16.47 6.96 -2.81
CA LEU A 352 -16.59 8.30 -2.21
C LEU A 352 -18.06 8.72 -2.13
N THR A 353 -18.50 9.10 -0.94
CA THR A 353 -19.81 9.75 -0.75
C THR A 353 -19.81 11.17 -1.33
N ASP A 354 -20.98 11.74 -1.62
CA ASP A 354 -21.06 13.12 -2.08
C ASP A 354 -20.56 14.14 -1.04
N LYS A 355 -20.62 13.81 0.26
CA LYS A 355 -20.02 14.64 1.33
C LYS A 355 -18.49 14.63 1.21
N GLN A 356 -17.88 13.46 1.05
CA GLN A 356 -16.43 13.32 0.88
C GLN A 356 -15.94 13.99 -0.42
N LYS A 357 -16.63 13.80 -1.56
CA LYS A 357 -16.32 14.51 -2.81
C LYS A 357 -16.33 16.03 -2.63
N ARG A 358 -17.36 16.60 -1.98
CA ARG A 358 -17.41 18.05 -1.68
C ARG A 358 -16.20 18.55 -0.89
N ILE A 359 -15.78 17.82 0.14
CA ILE A 359 -14.61 18.17 0.94
C ILE A 359 -13.32 18.06 0.10
N LEU A 360 -13.21 17.04 -0.76
CA LEU A 360 -12.04 16.83 -1.61
C LEU A 360 -11.91 17.88 -2.74
N TYR A 361 -13.01 18.38 -3.31
CA TYR A 361 -12.99 19.54 -4.21
C TYR A 361 -12.54 20.83 -3.48
N GLN A 362 -13.05 21.06 -2.27
CA GLN A 362 -12.66 22.23 -1.45
C GLN A 362 -11.18 22.16 -1.04
N ALA A 363 -10.68 20.94 -0.78
CA ALA A 363 -9.29 20.65 -0.43
C ALA A 363 -8.33 20.59 -1.64
N ASN A 364 -8.84 20.67 -2.88
CA ASN A 364 -8.09 20.53 -4.13
C ASN A 364 -7.41 19.17 -4.34
N PHE A 365 -8.03 18.06 -3.90
CA PHE A 365 -7.57 16.70 -4.21
C PHE A 365 -8.37 16.05 -5.36
N ILE A 366 -9.53 16.61 -5.69
CA ILE A 366 -10.32 16.28 -6.88
C ILE A 366 -10.59 17.59 -7.64
N HIS A 367 -10.44 17.55 -8.96
CA HIS A 367 -10.71 18.67 -9.87
C HIS A 367 -12.19 18.67 -10.34
N SER A 368 -12.70 19.77 -10.90
CA SER A 368 -14.13 19.95 -11.24
C SER A 368 -14.71 18.94 -12.23
N ASN A 369 -13.87 18.20 -12.94
CA ASN A 369 -14.20 17.10 -13.87
C ASN A 369 -14.05 15.71 -13.23
N ASP A 370 -14.22 15.60 -11.91
CA ASP A 370 -14.02 14.39 -11.10
C ASP A 370 -12.61 13.74 -11.20
N PHE A 371 -11.61 14.45 -11.74
CA PHE A 371 -10.24 13.95 -11.85
C PHE A 371 -9.51 13.95 -10.50
N ILE A 372 -8.98 12.81 -10.09
CA ILE A 372 -8.33 12.59 -8.79
C ILE A 372 -6.81 12.76 -8.91
N LEU A 373 -6.25 13.74 -8.18
CA LEU A 373 -4.82 14.11 -8.29
C LEU A 373 -3.85 13.02 -7.77
N PHE A 374 -4.31 12.15 -6.87
CA PHE A 374 -3.54 10.99 -6.40
C PHE A 374 -3.46 9.85 -7.41
N HIS A 375 -4.40 9.79 -8.36
CA HIS A 375 -4.64 8.61 -9.19
C HIS A 375 -4.20 8.84 -10.64
N GLY A 376 -4.43 10.05 -11.16
CA GLY A 376 -4.30 10.31 -12.60
C GLY A 376 -5.52 9.87 -13.41
N PHE A 377 -6.68 9.68 -12.77
CA PHE A 377 -7.93 9.29 -13.41
C PHE A 377 -9.18 9.78 -12.65
N THR A 378 -10.36 9.67 -13.26
CA THR A 378 -11.64 10.13 -12.69
C THR A 378 -12.20 9.21 -11.60
N VAL A 379 -13.12 9.76 -10.79
CA VAL A 379 -13.95 8.97 -9.83
C VAL A 379 -14.68 7.81 -10.52
N ASP A 380 -15.17 8.00 -11.75
CA ASP A 380 -15.86 6.95 -12.51
C ASP A 380 -14.91 5.83 -12.96
N LEU A 381 -13.69 6.16 -13.41
CA LEU A 381 -12.69 5.14 -13.71
C LEU A 381 -12.17 4.45 -12.44
N MET A 382 -12.09 5.15 -11.30
CA MET A 382 -11.80 4.53 -10.00
C MET A 382 -12.84 3.45 -9.64
N ALA A 383 -14.13 3.70 -9.89
CA ALA A 383 -15.19 2.72 -9.69
C ALA A 383 -15.04 1.51 -10.63
N CYS A 384 -14.71 1.73 -11.90
CA CYS A 384 -14.44 0.64 -12.84
C CYS A 384 -13.22 -0.20 -12.40
N LEU A 385 -12.12 0.44 -11.98
CA LEU A 385 -10.91 -0.23 -11.55
C LEU A 385 -11.11 -1.04 -10.24
N LYS A 386 -11.94 -0.55 -9.31
CA LYS A 386 -12.39 -1.33 -8.13
C LYS A 386 -12.97 -2.68 -8.56
N ASP A 387 -13.85 -2.69 -9.54
CA ASP A 387 -14.53 -3.90 -9.98
C ASP A 387 -13.63 -4.78 -10.88
N VAL A 388 -12.67 -4.21 -11.62
CA VAL A 388 -11.56 -4.98 -12.23
C VAL A 388 -10.75 -5.74 -11.17
N ILE A 389 -10.43 -5.12 -10.03
CA ILE A 389 -9.71 -5.78 -8.93
C ILE A 389 -10.53 -6.94 -8.35
N LYS A 390 -11.86 -6.79 -8.23
CA LYS A 390 -12.76 -7.88 -7.80
C LYS A 390 -12.77 -9.05 -8.79
N VAL A 391 -12.86 -8.77 -10.10
CA VAL A 391 -12.78 -9.82 -11.14
C VAL A 391 -11.43 -10.54 -11.10
N LEU A 392 -10.32 -9.83 -10.87
CA LEU A 392 -8.99 -10.45 -10.68
C LEU A 392 -8.92 -11.28 -9.39
N GLN A 393 -9.61 -10.87 -8.32
CA GLN A 393 -9.73 -11.65 -7.08
C GLN A 393 -10.55 -12.93 -7.30
N ASP A 394 -11.69 -12.85 -8.00
CA ASP A 394 -12.48 -14.02 -8.40
C ASP A 394 -11.64 -15.00 -9.22
N LYS A 395 -10.86 -14.49 -10.20
CA LYS A 395 -9.97 -15.32 -11.01
C LYS A 395 -8.91 -16.04 -10.17
N ARG A 396 -8.32 -15.36 -9.18
CA ARG A 396 -7.38 -15.97 -8.19
C ARG A 396 -8.06 -17.05 -7.35
N ASP A 397 -9.31 -16.83 -6.96
CA ASP A 397 -10.15 -17.79 -6.22
C ASP A 397 -10.71 -18.94 -7.10
N SER A 398 -10.35 -19.01 -8.39
CA SER A 398 -10.91 -19.94 -9.38
C SER A 398 -12.43 -19.82 -9.58
N LYS A 399 -12.95 -18.61 -9.40
CA LYS A 399 -14.32 -18.18 -9.73
C LYS A 399 -14.30 -17.39 -11.06
N GLN A 400 -15.48 -17.14 -11.63
CA GLN A 400 -15.64 -16.29 -12.79
C GLN A 400 -17.03 -15.64 -12.78
N ASN A 401 -17.07 -14.31 -12.73
CA ASN A 401 -18.29 -13.52 -12.90
C ASN A 401 -18.30 -12.90 -14.31
N LEU A 402 -18.86 -13.64 -15.28
CA LEU A 402 -18.83 -13.22 -16.69
C LEU A 402 -19.75 -12.02 -16.97
N GLU A 403 -20.84 -11.87 -16.23
CA GLU A 403 -21.76 -10.72 -16.31
C GLU A 403 -21.01 -9.42 -15.97
N LEU A 404 -20.35 -9.39 -14.81
CA LEU A 404 -19.51 -8.26 -14.40
C LEU A 404 -18.38 -7.97 -15.40
N VAL A 405 -17.79 -8.99 -16.03
CA VAL A 405 -16.75 -8.80 -17.07
C VAL A 405 -17.31 -8.12 -18.32
N ILE A 406 -18.52 -8.47 -18.75
CA ILE A 406 -19.18 -7.86 -19.91
C ILE A 406 -19.53 -6.40 -19.60
N ASP A 407 -20.11 -6.14 -18.42
CA ASP A 407 -20.46 -4.79 -17.97
C ASP A 407 -19.23 -3.90 -17.83
N LEU A 408 -18.12 -4.42 -17.30
CA LEU A 408 -16.85 -3.69 -17.20
C LEU A 408 -16.26 -3.34 -18.56
N LEU A 409 -16.28 -4.27 -19.53
CA LEU A 409 -15.80 -3.97 -20.89
C LEU A 409 -16.69 -2.94 -21.59
N ALA A 410 -18.00 -2.94 -21.33
CA ALA A 410 -18.92 -1.92 -21.82
C ALA A 410 -18.67 -0.55 -21.15
N ALA A 411 -18.46 -0.52 -19.84
CA ALA A 411 -18.15 0.70 -19.09
C ALA A 411 -16.81 1.31 -19.52
N LEU A 412 -15.73 0.53 -19.55
CA LEU A 412 -14.41 0.98 -20.01
C LEU A 412 -14.45 1.50 -21.46
N LYS A 413 -15.19 0.83 -22.35
CA LYS A 413 -15.37 1.30 -23.73
C LYS A 413 -16.18 2.60 -23.81
N LYS A 414 -17.18 2.79 -22.94
CA LYS A 414 -17.93 4.05 -22.83
C LYS A 414 -17.01 5.19 -22.38
N GLU A 415 -16.17 4.97 -21.36
CA GLU A 415 -15.19 5.95 -20.89
C GLU A 415 -14.13 6.28 -21.95
N ALA A 416 -13.64 5.29 -22.71
CA ALA A 416 -12.76 5.55 -23.85
C ALA A 416 -13.44 6.42 -24.93
N SER A 417 -14.76 6.26 -25.11
CA SER A 417 -15.54 6.94 -26.15
C SER A 417 -16.07 8.33 -25.73
N SER A 418 -16.04 8.69 -24.44
CA SER A 418 -16.41 10.02 -23.94
C SER A 418 -15.25 11.02 -24.00
N GLY A 419 -14.01 10.52 -24.01
CA GLY A 419 -12.81 11.25 -24.41
C GLY A 419 -12.76 11.54 -25.93
N PRO A 420 -11.84 12.41 -26.39
CA PRO A 420 -11.63 12.62 -27.82
C PRO A 420 -11.10 11.34 -28.48
N ALA A 421 -11.56 11.04 -29.70
CA ALA A 421 -11.01 9.94 -30.47
C ALA A 421 -9.50 10.12 -30.69
N LEU A 422 -8.75 9.00 -30.67
CA LEU A 422 -7.35 8.93 -31.08
C LEU A 422 -7.23 9.13 -32.61
N VAL A 423 -7.50 10.34 -33.09
CA VAL A 423 -7.46 10.67 -34.53
C VAL A 423 -6.01 10.68 -35.01
N ASN A 424 -5.66 9.69 -35.85
CA ASN A 424 -4.46 9.59 -36.69
C ASN A 424 -3.21 10.35 -36.18
N TRP A 425 -2.67 9.95 -35.04
CA TRP A 425 -1.35 10.40 -34.56
C TRP A 425 -0.26 10.27 -35.64
N SER A 426 -0.39 9.25 -36.50
CA SER A 426 0.51 8.95 -37.62
C SER A 426 0.57 9.99 -38.75
N GLU A 427 -0.42 10.88 -38.88
CA GLU A 427 -0.50 11.83 -40.00
C GLU A 427 -0.29 13.29 -39.58
N SER A 428 -0.57 13.63 -38.32
CA SER A 428 -0.59 15.03 -37.85
C SER A 428 0.37 15.36 -36.70
N ASN A 429 0.94 14.36 -35.99
CA ASN A 429 1.67 14.53 -34.72
C ASN A 429 0.89 15.25 -33.59
N ILE A 430 -0.41 15.56 -33.79
CA ILE A 430 -1.24 16.34 -32.87
C ILE A 430 -2.17 15.38 -32.14
N PHE A 431 -2.07 15.33 -30.80
CA PHE A 431 -3.16 14.79 -29.99
C PHE A 431 -4.26 15.87 -29.92
N PRO A 432 -5.52 15.57 -30.29
CA PRO A 432 -6.57 16.59 -30.26
C PRO A 432 -6.96 16.97 -28.82
N CYS A 433 -6.27 17.97 -28.24
CA CYS A 433 -6.49 18.49 -26.88
C CYS A 433 -7.85 19.21 -26.74
N HIS A 434 -8.93 18.42 -26.73
CA HIS A 434 -10.31 18.90 -26.65
C HIS A 434 -10.74 19.32 -25.23
N TYR A 435 -9.93 19.08 -24.20
CA TYR A 435 -10.17 19.63 -22.86
C TYR A 435 -10.28 21.16 -22.91
N VAL A 436 -9.38 21.81 -23.65
CA VAL A 436 -9.42 23.25 -23.94
C VAL A 436 -10.66 23.60 -24.77
N ALA A 437 -11.01 22.81 -25.79
CA ALA A 437 -12.13 23.10 -26.69
C ALA A 437 -13.52 23.06 -26.02
N ARG A 438 -13.74 22.20 -25.01
CA ARG A 438 -15.01 22.18 -24.25
C ARG A 438 -15.11 23.25 -23.15
N HIS A 439 -13.98 23.73 -22.62
CA HIS A 439 -13.96 24.61 -21.43
C HIS A 439 -13.39 26.02 -21.66
N ALA A 440 -12.98 26.39 -22.88
CA ALA A 440 -12.44 27.71 -23.20
C ALA A 440 -13.41 28.90 -22.96
N GLN A 441 -14.70 28.65 -22.67
CA GLN A 441 -15.67 29.69 -22.34
C GLN A 441 -16.01 29.80 -20.84
N GLU A 442 -15.62 28.82 -20.03
CA GLU A 442 -15.84 28.81 -18.58
C GLU A 442 -14.64 28.17 -17.86
N LEU A 443 -13.53 28.90 -17.76
CA LEU A 443 -12.44 28.54 -16.86
C LEU A 443 -12.82 28.98 -15.43
N PRO A 444 -12.92 28.07 -14.45
CA PRO A 444 -12.90 28.43 -13.04
C PRO A 444 -11.54 29.06 -12.70
N THR A 445 -11.42 29.73 -11.54
CA THR A 445 -10.16 30.35 -11.07
C THR A 445 -9.06 29.35 -10.65
N ARG A 446 -9.15 28.08 -11.10
CA ARG A 446 -8.23 26.98 -10.74
C ARG A 446 -7.88 26.18 -11.99
N ASP A 447 -6.60 26.14 -12.34
CA ASP A 447 -6.08 25.40 -13.49
C ASP A 447 -5.21 24.22 -13.04
N MET A 448 -5.52 23.02 -13.52
CA MET A 448 -4.68 21.83 -13.34
C MET A 448 -3.45 21.89 -14.26
N GLN A 449 -2.25 21.67 -13.69
CA GLN A 449 -1.01 21.70 -14.48
C GLN A 449 -0.77 20.35 -15.16
N GLY A 450 -1.36 20.19 -16.35
CA GLY A 450 -1.19 19.03 -17.22
C GLY A 450 -0.98 19.35 -18.71
N VAL A 451 -1.21 20.60 -19.15
CA VAL A 451 -1.13 20.97 -20.57
C VAL A 451 0.30 21.39 -20.95
N ILE A 452 0.98 20.58 -21.76
CA ILE A 452 2.24 20.98 -22.42
C ILE A 452 1.93 21.56 -23.79
N PHE A 453 2.56 22.69 -24.14
CA PHE A 453 2.60 23.21 -25.50
C PHE A 453 4.02 23.05 -26.06
N PHE A 454 4.20 22.26 -27.11
CA PHE A 454 5.47 22.20 -27.83
C PHE A 454 5.56 23.27 -28.91
N LYS A 455 6.75 23.87 -29.05
CA LYS A 455 7.00 24.93 -30.04
C LYS A 455 7.92 24.49 -31.17
N ALA A 456 7.44 23.55 -31.99
CA ALA A 456 7.98 23.23 -33.32
C ALA A 456 6.98 22.41 -34.16
N GLY A 457 5.70 22.82 -34.22
CA GLY A 457 4.65 22.10 -34.94
C GLY A 457 3.59 21.46 -34.03
N GLU A 458 2.76 22.32 -33.43
CA GLU A 458 1.34 22.09 -33.06
C GLU A 458 0.93 20.97 -32.08
N ALA A 459 1.82 20.11 -31.61
CA ALA A 459 1.47 19.10 -30.60
C ALA A 459 1.24 19.74 -29.20
N SER A 460 0.03 19.59 -28.66
CA SER A 460 -0.29 19.86 -27.25
C SER A 460 -0.96 18.64 -26.62
N PHE A 461 -0.59 18.34 -25.36
CA PHE A 461 -1.03 17.14 -24.65
C PHE A 461 -1.58 17.52 -23.28
N ASP A 462 -2.66 16.89 -22.88
CA ASP A 462 -3.27 17.02 -21.56
C ASP A 462 -2.96 15.76 -20.74
N TRP A 463 -2.02 15.84 -19.79
CA TRP A 463 -1.61 14.71 -18.94
C TRP A 463 -2.77 13.95 -18.26
N PRO A 464 -3.79 14.64 -17.71
CA PRO A 464 -5.05 14.03 -17.26
C PRO A 464 -5.68 13.06 -18.27
N GLU A 465 -5.93 13.50 -19.50
CA GLU A 465 -6.54 12.66 -20.55
C GLU A 465 -5.60 11.51 -20.95
N VAL A 466 -4.30 11.77 -21.08
CA VAL A 466 -3.29 10.74 -21.36
C VAL A 466 -3.31 9.64 -20.30
N CYS A 467 -3.41 10.00 -19.02
CA CYS A 467 -3.46 9.03 -17.93
C CYS A 467 -4.81 8.30 -17.91
N GLN A 468 -5.94 9.00 -18.02
CA GLN A 468 -7.27 8.41 -18.12
C GLN A 468 -7.33 7.32 -19.20
N GLN A 469 -6.94 7.64 -20.44
CA GLN A 469 -6.94 6.68 -21.56
C GLN A 469 -5.95 5.53 -21.32
N ALA A 470 -4.77 5.83 -20.77
CA ALA A 470 -3.78 4.80 -20.47
C ALA A 470 -4.29 3.75 -19.48
N TYR A 471 -4.97 4.17 -18.39
CA TYR A 471 -5.58 3.25 -17.44
C TYR A 471 -6.72 2.44 -18.08
N ILE A 472 -7.52 3.03 -18.97
CA ILE A 472 -8.60 2.33 -19.67
C ILE A 472 -8.03 1.21 -20.57
N PHE A 473 -7.06 1.52 -21.43
CA PHE A 473 -6.46 0.51 -22.32
C PHE A 473 -5.74 -0.59 -21.53
N ALA A 474 -5.01 -0.23 -20.46
CA ALA A 474 -4.38 -1.20 -19.58
C ALA A 474 -5.39 -2.12 -18.88
N ALA A 475 -6.51 -1.58 -18.39
CA ALA A 475 -7.58 -2.37 -17.80
C ALA A 475 -8.22 -3.32 -18.83
N MET A 476 -8.47 -2.86 -20.05
CA MET A 476 -9.00 -3.70 -21.14
C MET A 476 -8.03 -4.83 -21.52
N ILE A 477 -6.73 -4.54 -21.68
CA ILE A 477 -5.69 -5.55 -21.93
C ILE A 477 -5.64 -6.57 -20.78
N LEU A 478 -5.70 -6.12 -19.53
CA LEU A 478 -5.64 -6.98 -18.35
C LEU A 478 -6.86 -7.91 -18.27
N ILE A 479 -8.07 -7.41 -18.51
CA ILE A 479 -9.28 -8.25 -18.60
C ILE A 479 -9.14 -9.27 -19.73
N LEU A 480 -8.80 -8.84 -20.94
CA LEU A 480 -8.69 -9.70 -22.12
C LEU A 480 -7.69 -10.84 -21.90
N THR A 481 -6.49 -10.53 -21.41
CA THR A 481 -5.39 -11.50 -21.31
C THR A 481 -5.38 -12.33 -20.03
N SER A 482 -5.80 -11.78 -18.88
CA SER A 482 -5.69 -12.46 -17.58
C SER A 482 -7.02 -13.03 -17.06
N VAL A 483 -8.16 -12.48 -17.47
CA VAL A 483 -9.49 -12.97 -17.07
C VAL A 483 -10.08 -13.86 -18.16
N LEU A 484 -10.11 -13.35 -19.39
CA LEU A 484 -10.67 -14.02 -20.57
C LEU A 484 -9.65 -14.90 -21.33
N GLU A 485 -8.39 -14.94 -20.89
CA GLU A 485 -7.32 -15.78 -21.47
C GLU A 485 -7.11 -15.60 -22.99
N THR A 486 -7.42 -14.42 -23.51
CA THR A 486 -7.20 -14.04 -24.91
C THR A 486 -5.69 -14.04 -25.19
N SER A 487 -5.29 -14.69 -26.28
CA SER A 487 -3.87 -14.71 -26.68
C SER A 487 -3.30 -13.30 -26.82
N LYS A 488 -2.05 -13.11 -26.37
CA LYS A 488 -1.33 -11.85 -26.52
C LYS A 488 -1.17 -11.46 -27.98
N ASP A 489 -1.00 -12.44 -28.87
CA ASP A 489 -0.88 -12.24 -30.32
C ASP A 489 -2.20 -11.85 -31.02
N SER A 490 -3.32 -11.78 -30.28
CA SER A 490 -4.60 -11.32 -30.81
C SER A 490 -4.51 -9.87 -31.31
N GLU A 491 -5.09 -9.61 -32.48
CA GLU A 491 -5.13 -8.28 -33.11
C GLU A 491 -5.70 -7.22 -32.15
N VAL A 492 -6.77 -7.54 -31.41
CA VAL A 492 -7.39 -6.65 -30.42
C VAL A 492 -6.42 -6.29 -29.29
N VAL A 493 -5.64 -7.26 -28.81
CA VAL A 493 -4.66 -7.04 -27.73
C VAL A 493 -3.47 -6.23 -28.26
N GLN A 494 -2.93 -6.58 -29.42
CA GLN A 494 -1.81 -5.85 -30.01
C GLN A 494 -2.18 -4.44 -30.46
N GLN A 495 -3.44 -4.18 -30.85
CA GLN A 495 -3.92 -2.83 -31.12
C GLN A 495 -3.91 -1.99 -29.85
N LEU A 496 -4.57 -2.45 -28.77
CA LEU A 496 -4.57 -1.76 -27.48
C LEU A 496 -3.16 -1.53 -26.91
N VAL A 497 -2.24 -2.50 -27.08
CA VAL A 497 -0.83 -2.34 -26.69
C VAL A 497 -0.14 -1.26 -27.53
N SER A 498 -0.43 -1.18 -28.84
CA SER A 498 0.12 -0.16 -29.72
C SER A 498 -0.37 1.23 -29.33
N ASP A 499 -1.68 1.38 -29.15
CA ASP A 499 -2.34 2.65 -28.77
C ASP A 499 -1.81 3.16 -27.42
N LEU A 500 -1.65 2.26 -26.45
CA LEU A 500 -1.10 2.57 -25.13
C LEU A 500 0.38 2.99 -25.18
N LEU A 501 1.21 2.34 -26.02
CA LEU A 501 2.63 2.66 -26.13
C LEU A 501 2.94 3.93 -26.94
N VAL A 502 1.98 4.52 -27.65
CA VAL A 502 2.15 5.87 -28.24
C VAL A 502 2.47 6.90 -27.16
N PHE A 503 1.90 6.77 -25.95
CA PHE A 503 2.18 7.70 -24.86
C PHE A 503 3.65 7.65 -24.36
N ALA A 504 4.39 6.56 -24.62
CA ALA A 504 5.82 6.48 -24.30
C ALA A 504 6.68 7.33 -25.26
N ASP A 505 6.25 7.52 -26.51
CA ASP A 505 6.99 8.33 -27.49
C ASP A 505 6.93 9.83 -27.15
N LEU A 506 5.87 10.29 -26.47
CA LEU A 506 5.70 11.69 -26.01
C LEU A 506 6.89 12.20 -25.19
N ILE A 507 7.53 11.30 -24.46
CA ILE A 507 8.60 11.61 -23.51
C ILE A 507 9.95 11.76 -24.22
N SER A 508 10.07 11.29 -25.47
CA SER A 508 11.30 11.40 -26.27
C SER A 508 11.44 12.76 -26.99
N GLY A 509 10.39 13.59 -27.02
CA GLY A 509 10.36 14.84 -27.79
C GLY A 509 10.51 16.14 -26.99
N SER A 510 10.52 16.08 -25.65
CA SER A 510 10.42 17.26 -24.81
C SER A 510 11.77 17.90 -24.48
N GLY A 511 12.16 18.94 -25.23
CA GLY A 511 13.39 19.71 -25.00
C GLY A 511 13.45 20.47 -23.67
N ASP A 512 12.29 20.74 -23.07
CA ASP A 512 12.13 20.98 -21.62
C ASP A 512 11.12 19.94 -21.13
N PRO A 513 11.45 19.15 -20.08
CA PRO A 513 10.57 18.07 -19.67
C PRO A 513 9.34 18.60 -18.94
N PRO A 514 8.14 18.04 -19.19
CA PRO A 514 7.04 18.15 -18.23
C PRO A 514 7.50 17.64 -16.86
N LYS A 515 6.84 18.08 -15.79
CA LYS A 515 7.11 17.59 -14.43
C LYS A 515 7.09 16.06 -14.46
N TYR A 516 8.28 15.46 -14.33
CA TYR A 516 8.47 14.02 -14.53
C TYR A 516 7.62 13.16 -13.58
N THR A 517 7.09 13.77 -12.51
CA THR A 517 6.19 13.16 -11.54
C THR A 517 4.91 12.59 -12.18
N CYS A 518 4.32 13.23 -13.19
CA CYS A 518 3.15 12.69 -13.90
C CYS A 518 3.43 11.34 -14.60
N LEU A 519 4.70 11.02 -14.89
CA LEU A 519 5.07 9.74 -15.50
C LEU A 519 4.94 8.55 -14.53
N PHE A 520 5.03 8.79 -13.21
CA PHE A 520 4.82 7.74 -12.21
C PHE A 520 3.39 7.18 -12.32
N SER A 521 2.40 8.04 -12.55
CA SER A 521 1.00 7.64 -12.80
C SER A 521 0.85 6.72 -14.01
N LEU A 522 1.73 6.80 -15.02
CA LEU A 522 1.74 5.92 -16.19
C LEU A 522 2.50 4.60 -15.98
N GLN A 523 3.09 4.36 -14.80
CA GLN A 523 3.92 3.18 -14.58
C GLN A 523 3.12 1.87 -14.70
N TRP A 524 1.94 1.78 -14.09
CA TRP A 524 1.10 0.58 -14.22
C TRP A 524 0.62 0.34 -15.66
N PRO A 525 0.04 1.33 -16.38
CA PRO A 525 -0.35 1.13 -17.77
C PRO A 525 0.80 0.66 -18.68
N MET A 526 1.98 1.26 -18.57
CA MET A 526 3.14 0.88 -19.37
C MET A 526 3.67 -0.51 -19.03
N TYR A 527 3.53 -0.95 -17.77
CA TYR A 527 3.85 -2.33 -17.38
C TYR A 527 2.90 -3.33 -18.05
N ILE A 528 1.60 -3.06 -18.08
CA ILE A 528 0.61 -3.93 -18.74
C ILE A 528 0.83 -3.99 -20.26
N ALA A 529 1.14 -2.86 -20.90
CA ALA A 529 1.51 -2.83 -22.31
C ALA A 529 2.79 -3.65 -22.59
N GLY A 530 3.83 -3.43 -21.79
CA GLY A 530 5.10 -4.15 -21.88
C GLY A 530 4.92 -5.66 -21.72
N LEU A 531 4.17 -6.11 -20.71
CA LEU A 531 3.90 -7.53 -20.47
C LEU A 531 3.20 -8.23 -21.65
N ASN A 532 2.49 -7.47 -22.48
CA ASN A 532 1.72 -7.97 -23.61
C ASN A 532 2.32 -7.59 -24.98
N SER A 533 3.50 -6.97 -25.01
CA SER A 533 4.22 -6.59 -26.24
C SER A 533 4.85 -7.81 -26.93
N THR A 534 4.30 -8.22 -28.08
CA THR A 534 4.88 -9.32 -28.88
C THR A 534 5.96 -8.81 -29.83
N ARG A 535 5.79 -7.59 -30.38
CA ARG A 535 6.72 -6.98 -31.35
C ARG A 535 7.94 -6.36 -30.67
N ALA A 536 9.10 -6.44 -31.33
CA ALA A 536 10.36 -5.91 -30.79
C ALA A 536 10.36 -4.37 -30.62
N ALA A 537 9.68 -3.64 -31.50
CA ALA A 537 9.55 -2.18 -31.41
C ALA A 537 8.77 -1.75 -30.15
N ASP A 538 7.66 -2.46 -29.86
CA ASP A 538 6.79 -2.19 -28.71
C ASP A 538 7.53 -2.44 -27.38
N ARG A 539 8.30 -3.53 -27.31
CA ARG A 539 9.21 -3.81 -26.18
C ARG A 539 10.25 -2.72 -25.97
N LEU A 540 10.82 -2.18 -27.05
CA LEU A 540 11.80 -1.09 -26.96
C LEU A 540 11.19 0.22 -26.45
N LYS A 541 9.94 0.54 -26.81
CA LYS A 541 9.20 1.69 -26.23
C LYS A 541 9.01 1.53 -24.73
N ALA A 542 8.51 0.37 -24.30
CA ALA A 542 8.35 0.06 -22.88
C ALA A 542 9.70 0.11 -22.12
N GLU A 543 10.77 -0.48 -22.68
CA GLU A 543 12.10 -0.43 -22.05
C GLU A 543 12.63 0.99 -21.89
N LYS A 544 12.48 1.86 -22.90
CA LYS A 544 12.86 3.28 -22.79
C LYS A 544 12.08 3.99 -21.68
N PHE A 545 10.77 3.80 -21.60
CA PHE A 545 9.91 4.37 -20.56
C PHE A 545 10.40 3.99 -19.15
N PHE A 546 10.63 2.70 -18.90
CA PHE A 546 11.06 2.23 -17.58
C PHE A 546 12.50 2.62 -17.23
N ARG A 547 13.41 2.75 -18.22
CA ARG A 547 14.75 3.29 -17.99
C ARG A 547 14.70 4.74 -17.55
N LEU A 548 13.88 5.57 -18.20
CA LEU A 548 13.69 6.95 -17.78
C LEU A 548 13.09 7.05 -16.38
N LEU A 549 12.07 6.24 -16.05
CA LEU A 549 11.52 6.21 -14.68
C LEU A 549 12.57 5.80 -13.63
N ALA A 550 13.46 4.86 -13.96
CA ALA A 550 14.58 4.48 -13.10
C ALA A 550 15.58 5.62 -12.89
N GLU A 551 15.89 6.39 -13.95
CA GLU A 551 16.76 7.58 -13.89
C GLU A 551 16.19 8.70 -13.01
N ILE A 552 14.86 8.89 -13.01
CA ILE A 552 14.17 9.80 -12.07
C ILE A 552 13.83 9.15 -10.71
N TYR A 553 14.64 8.16 -10.30
CA TYR A 553 14.64 7.56 -8.97
C TYR A 553 13.42 6.67 -8.63
N SER A 554 12.71 6.10 -9.61
CA SER A 554 11.68 5.08 -9.35
C SER A 554 12.31 3.69 -9.16
N GLY A 555 12.27 3.14 -7.95
CA GLY A 555 12.80 1.79 -7.65
C GLY A 555 11.88 0.66 -8.12
N SER A 556 10.58 0.91 -8.10
CA SER A 556 9.54 0.09 -8.73
C SER A 556 9.81 -0.08 -10.23
N ALA A 557 10.18 1.00 -10.94
CA ALA A 557 10.51 0.93 -12.37
C ALA A 557 11.65 -0.05 -12.69
N CYS A 558 12.72 -0.07 -11.89
CA CYS A 558 13.80 -1.04 -12.04
C CYS A 558 13.30 -2.48 -11.91
N ALA A 559 12.50 -2.77 -10.86
CA ALA A 559 11.96 -4.10 -10.61
C ALA A 559 10.98 -4.56 -11.70
N LEU A 560 10.13 -3.65 -12.19
CA LEU A 560 9.20 -3.93 -13.30
C LEU A 560 9.94 -4.15 -14.63
N LEU A 561 10.99 -3.38 -14.92
CA LEU A 561 11.80 -3.57 -16.14
C LEU A 561 12.47 -4.94 -16.17
N GLU A 562 13.01 -5.41 -15.04
CA GLU A 562 13.59 -6.74 -14.96
C GLU A 562 12.53 -7.85 -15.10
N LYS A 563 11.32 -7.66 -14.56
CA LYS A 563 10.18 -8.55 -14.84
C LYS A 563 9.80 -8.56 -16.33
N LEU A 564 9.79 -7.40 -16.99
CA LEU A 564 9.52 -7.30 -18.43
C LEU A 564 10.57 -8.03 -19.27
N LYS A 565 11.87 -7.78 -19.04
CA LYS A 565 12.96 -8.49 -19.74
C LYS A 565 12.89 -9.99 -19.54
N ARG A 566 12.62 -10.47 -18.31
CA ARG A 566 12.41 -11.90 -18.01
C ARG A 566 11.22 -12.48 -18.78
N SER A 567 10.12 -11.73 -18.89
CA SER A 567 8.95 -12.12 -19.70
C SER A 567 9.30 -12.27 -21.18
N TRP A 568 10.01 -11.29 -21.75
CA TRP A 568 10.34 -11.21 -23.18
C TRP A 568 11.45 -12.16 -23.66
N TYR A 569 12.47 -12.39 -22.82
CA TYR A 569 13.71 -13.05 -23.22
C TYR A 569 14.09 -14.28 -22.35
N GLY A 570 13.49 -14.44 -21.16
CA GLY A 570 13.82 -15.52 -20.25
C GLY A 570 13.37 -16.90 -20.76
N LYS A 571 14.21 -17.93 -20.58
CA LYS A 571 13.81 -19.32 -20.77
C LYS A 571 12.83 -19.71 -19.66
N ASN A 572 11.95 -20.67 -19.92
CA ASN A 572 10.88 -21.02 -18.98
C ASN A 572 11.40 -21.60 -17.65
N GLU A 573 12.56 -22.27 -17.66
CA GLU A 573 13.21 -22.84 -16.46
C GLU A 573 13.91 -21.78 -15.60
N ASP A 574 14.47 -20.73 -16.23
CA ASP A 574 15.13 -19.61 -15.54
C ASP A 574 14.12 -18.67 -14.86
N LYS A 575 12.87 -18.62 -15.34
CA LYS A 575 11.83 -17.72 -14.82
C LYS A 575 11.49 -18.03 -13.35
N GLN A 576 11.24 -19.29 -13.01
CA GLN A 576 10.70 -19.66 -11.68
C GLN A 576 11.75 -19.73 -10.57
N ASN A 577 13.03 -19.89 -10.92
CA ASN A 577 14.12 -20.10 -9.94
C ASN A 577 14.84 -18.82 -9.51
N HIS A 578 14.47 -17.65 -10.05
CA HIS A 578 15.10 -16.37 -9.69
C HIS A 578 14.54 -15.86 -8.34
N PRO A 579 15.36 -15.37 -7.38
CA PRO A 579 14.90 -14.91 -6.06
C PRO A 579 13.72 -13.92 -6.12
N ASP A 580 13.82 -12.86 -6.94
CA ASP A 580 12.75 -11.86 -7.13
C ASP A 580 11.66 -12.25 -8.17
N TYR A 581 11.52 -13.52 -8.57
CA TYR A 581 10.37 -13.98 -9.37
C TYR A 581 9.03 -13.68 -8.67
N ASN A 582 8.98 -13.90 -7.36
CA ASN A 582 7.83 -13.63 -6.50
C ASN A 582 7.88 -12.23 -5.84
N LEU A 583 8.77 -11.33 -6.28
CA LEU A 583 8.87 -9.99 -5.67
C LEU A 583 7.54 -9.25 -5.82
N ASP A 584 7.01 -8.79 -4.69
CA ASP A 584 5.69 -8.18 -4.61
C ASP A 584 5.77 -6.68 -4.94
N VAL A 585 5.81 -6.38 -6.23
CA VAL A 585 6.02 -5.03 -6.77
C VAL A 585 4.68 -4.31 -6.94
N VAL A 586 4.59 -3.06 -6.47
CA VAL A 586 3.53 -2.12 -6.87
C VAL A 586 4.10 -1.15 -7.88
N ALA A 587 3.33 -0.87 -8.92
CA ALA A 587 3.69 0.08 -9.95
C ALA A 587 3.42 1.53 -9.49
N TYR A 588 4.20 1.98 -8.50
CA TYR A 588 4.14 3.31 -7.86
C TYR A 588 5.26 4.22 -8.37
#